data_AF-A0A8S2R955-F1
#
_entry.id   AF-A0A8S2R955-F1
#
_cell.length_a   1.000
_cell.length_b   1.000
_cell.length_c   1.000
_cell.angle_alpha   90.00
_cell.angle_beta   90.00
_cell.angle_gamma   90.00
#
_symmetry.space_group_name_H-M   'P 1'
#
loop_
_entity.id
_entity.type
_entity.pdbx_description
1 polymer ?
#
loop_
_entity_poly.entity_id
_entity_poly.type
_entity_poly.pdbx_seq_one_letter_code
_entity_poly.pdbx_strand_id
1 'polypeptide(L)'
;MGELIVPQIAEWPQIHGIYIFCGNIAYHVEWALDYSEYITSFSDHQDDLLLRLTRDIAMYLEKKGDDYLDLMETAKSRSCYAWAIKLILRMRQVNNRLYRDIHDRVMAKFQSAEIASECTEEQDEMNNRKNEIPSQLTNRHTMAESPSLTPKLITGTDFLL
;
A
#
# COMPACT_ATOMS: atom_id res chain seq x y z
N MET A 1 11.95 36.84 45.96
CA MET A 1 11.04 36.72 44.79
C MET A 1 11.55 35.65 43.81
N GLY A 2 11.60 34.39 44.24
CA GLY A 2 11.98 33.25 43.39
C GLY A 2 11.04 32.04 43.57
N GLU A 3 9.93 32.22 44.28
CA GLU A 3 9.01 31.16 44.74
C GLU A 3 8.00 30.72 43.67
N LEU A 4 8.03 31.33 42.47
CA LEU A 4 7.01 31.16 41.43
C LEU A 4 7.60 30.76 40.07
N ILE A 5 8.80 30.20 40.04
CA ILE A 5 9.35 29.66 38.79
C ILE A 5 8.74 28.28 38.57
N VAL A 6 7.68 28.22 37.77
CA VAL A 6 7.07 26.98 37.31
C VAL A 6 8.08 26.28 36.38
N PRO A 7 8.44 25.01 36.62
CA PRO A 7 9.34 24.29 35.74
C PRO A 7 8.71 24.16 34.35
N GLN A 8 9.42 24.64 33.33
CA GLN A 8 9.08 24.35 31.94
C GLN A 8 9.63 22.98 31.57
N ILE A 9 8.74 22.07 31.19
CA ILE A 9 9.11 20.81 30.56
C ILE A 9 9.48 21.14 29.11
N ALA A 10 10.78 21.03 28.79
CA ALA A 10 11.21 21.11 27.40
C ALA A 10 11.07 19.73 26.77
N GLU A 11 10.15 19.59 25.81
CA GLU A 11 9.96 18.36 25.06
C GLU A 11 11.06 18.20 24.00
N TRP A 12 12.10 17.42 24.31
CA TRP A 12 13.12 17.04 23.34
C TRP A 12 12.86 15.61 22.86
N PRO A 13 12.77 15.35 21.54
CA PRO A 13 12.33 14.07 20.99
C PRO A 13 13.29 12.88 21.23
N GLN A 14 14.41 13.09 21.94
CA GLN A 14 15.47 12.09 22.10
C GLN A 14 15.93 11.91 23.55
N ILE A 15 15.45 12.73 24.49
CA ILE A 15 15.86 12.70 25.90
C ILE A 15 14.60 12.88 26.74
N HIS A 16 14.13 11.80 27.37
CA HIS A 16 13.13 11.89 28.45
C HIS A 16 13.84 12.29 29.75
N GLY A 17 14.37 13.51 29.79
CA GLY A 17 15.00 14.10 30.98
C GLY A 17 14.28 15.40 31.31
N ILE A 18 13.82 15.53 32.56
CA ILE A 18 13.23 16.78 33.04
C ILE A 18 14.23 17.46 33.95
N TYR A 19 14.61 18.68 33.56
CA TYR A 19 15.47 19.56 34.34
C TYR A 19 14.58 20.56 35.09
N ILE A 20 14.50 20.41 36.41
CA ILE A 20 13.75 21.31 37.28
C ILE A 20 14.73 22.36 37.82
N PHE A 21 14.69 23.56 37.26
CA PHE A 21 15.39 24.71 37.85
C PHE A 21 14.48 25.36 38.88
N CYS A 22 14.74 25.15 40.18
CA CYS A 22 13.92 25.70 41.26
C CYS A 22 14.75 26.44 42.31
N GLY A 23 14.23 27.59 42.78
CA GLY A 23 14.84 28.36 43.87
C GLY A 23 14.48 27.83 45.26
N ASN A 24 13.46 26.97 45.37
CA ASN A 24 13.00 26.37 46.62
C ASN A 24 12.62 24.89 46.40
N ILE A 25 13.57 23.99 46.64
CA ILE A 25 13.40 22.54 46.41
C ILE A 25 12.25 21.94 47.24
N ALA A 26 12.04 22.42 48.47
CA ALA A 26 11.02 21.88 49.37
C ALA A 26 9.60 22.10 48.82
N TYR A 27 9.39 23.15 48.03
CA TYR A 27 8.11 23.43 47.40
C TYR A 27 7.83 22.54 46.18
N HIS A 28 8.87 22.10 45.46
CA HIS A 28 8.72 21.32 44.22
C HIS A 28 8.93 19.82 44.40
N VAL A 29 9.37 19.37 45.58
CA VAL A 29 9.67 17.95 45.83
C VAL A 29 8.42 17.08 45.74
N GLU A 30 7.27 17.54 46.23
CA GLU A 30 6.01 16.79 46.13
C GLU A 30 5.59 16.61 44.67
N TRP A 31 5.61 17.68 43.87
CA TRP A 31 5.34 17.60 42.43
C TRP A 31 6.30 16.66 41.69
N ALA A 32 7.60 16.69 42.03
CA ALA A 32 8.59 15.83 41.41
C ALA A 32 8.37 14.35 41.77
N LEU A 33 7.91 14.06 42.99
CA LEU A 33 7.55 12.71 43.43
C LEU A 33 6.30 12.22 42.70
N ASP A 34 5.23 13.03 42.65
CA ASP A 34 4.01 12.71 41.90
C ASP A 34 4.30 12.42 40.43
N TYR A 35 5.17 13.23 39.82
CA TYR A 35 5.58 13.05 38.43
C TYR A 35 6.45 11.80 38.22
N SER A 36 7.32 11.49 39.18
CA SER A 36 8.12 10.26 39.17
C SER A 36 7.23 9.03 39.24
N GLU A 37 6.24 9.02 40.14
CA GLU A 37 5.24 7.96 40.27
C GLU A 37 4.41 7.79 39.00
N TYR A 38 3.98 8.91 38.40
CA TYR A 38 3.34 8.92 37.10
C TYR A 38 4.22 8.22 36.05
N ILE A 39 5.46 8.67 35.83
CA ILE A 39 6.36 8.03 34.85
C ILE A 39 6.60 6.56 35.16
N THR A 40 6.83 6.19 36.42
CA THR A 40 7.09 4.79 36.79
C THR A 40 5.88 3.90 36.50
N SER A 41 4.66 4.39 36.69
CA SER A 41 3.45 3.66 36.32
C SER A 41 3.33 3.41 34.80
N PHE A 42 3.89 4.30 33.96
CA PHE A 42 3.98 4.06 32.51
C PHE A 42 5.16 3.16 32.14
N SER A 43 6.31 3.30 32.82
CA SER A 43 7.53 2.51 32.63
C SER A 43 7.27 1.01 32.68
N ASP A 44 6.50 0.55 33.67
CA ASP A 44 6.24 -0.88 33.87
C ASP A 44 5.36 -1.51 32.78
N HIS A 45 4.75 -0.69 31.92
CA HIS A 45 3.85 -1.12 30.85
C HIS A 45 4.25 -0.64 29.45
N GLN A 46 5.40 0.02 29.27
CA GLN A 46 5.79 0.57 27.96
C GLN A 46 5.92 -0.52 26.90
N ASP A 47 6.54 -1.65 27.25
CA ASP A 47 6.70 -2.77 26.34
C ASP A 47 5.35 -3.40 25.96
N ASP A 48 4.45 -3.55 26.92
CA ASP A 48 3.11 -4.09 26.69
C ASP A 48 2.25 -3.15 25.82
N LEU A 49 2.36 -1.84 26.03
CA LEU A 49 1.65 -0.84 25.25
C LEU A 49 2.17 -0.79 23.82
N LEU A 50 3.49 -0.82 23.65
CA LEU A 50 4.12 -0.83 22.33
C LEU A 50 3.78 -2.12 21.57
N LEU A 51 3.75 -3.26 22.24
CA LEU A 51 3.31 -4.54 21.65
C LEU A 51 1.84 -4.49 21.22
N ARG A 52 0.94 -3.96 22.06
CA ARG A 52 -0.47 -3.78 21.71
C ARG A 52 -0.66 -2.84 20.52
N LEU A 53 0.03 -1.70 20.52
CA LEU A 53 -0.02 -0.75 19.41
C LEU A 53 0.50 -1.37 18.11
N THR A 54 1.62 -2.08 18.17
CA THR A 54 2.19 -2.76 17.01
C THR A 54 1.24 -3.82 16.45
N ARG A 55 0.53 -4.54 17.33
CA ARG A 55 -0.52 -5.50 16.95
C ARG A 55 -1.67 -4.81 16.24
N ASP A 56 -2.17 -3.72 16.81
CA ASP A 56 -3.31 -3.00 16.27
C ASP A 56 -2.99 -2.39 14.89
N ILE A 57 -1.76 -1.87 14.71
CA ILE A 57 -1.26 -1.41 13.40
C ILE A 57 -1.18 -2.56 12.40
N ALA A 58 -0.66 -3.72 12.81
CA ALA A 58 -0.57 -4.89 11.93
C ALA A 58 -1.96 -5.36 11.48
N MET A 59 -2.95 -5.38 12.38
CA MET A 59 -4.34 -5.72 12.04
C MET A 59 -5.00 -4.69 11.13
N TYR A 60 -4.72 -3.40 11.35
CA TYR A 60 -5.18 -2.34 10.45
C TYR A 60 -4.63 -2.50 9.03
N LEU A 61 -3.33 -2.81 8.91
CA LEU A 61 -2.69 -3.07 7.62
C LEU A 61 -3.24 -4.34 6.94
N GLU A 62 -3.52 -5.39 7.70
CA GLU A 62 -4.21 -6.58 7.18
C GLU A 62 -5.56 -6.20 6.57
N LYS A 63 -6.40 -5.46 7.32
CA LYS A 63 -7.71 -5.01 6.82
C LYS A 63 -7.59 -4.11 5.59
N LYS A 64 -6.61 -3.21 5.56
CA LYS A 64 -6.34 -2.39 4.37
C LYS A 64 -5.90 -3.22 3.17
N GLY A 65 -5.14 -4.29 3.41
CA GLY A 65 -4.78 -5.25 2.38
C GLY A 65 -6.03 -5.93 1.80
N ASP A 66 -6.98 -6.33 2.65
CA ASP A 66 -8.27 -6.89 2.24
C ASP A 66 -9.05 -5.88 1.39
N ASP A 67 -9.20 -4.63 1.86
CA ASP A 67 -9.88 -3.54 1.12
C ASP A 67 -9.25 -3.33 -0.28
N TYR A 68 -7.92 -3.33 -0.39
CA TYR A 68 -7.24 -3.16 -1.69
C TYR A 68 -7.39 -4.38 -2.60
N LEU A 69 -7.49 -5.58 -2.04
CA LEU A 69 -7.71 -6.80 -2.81
C LEU A 69 -9.11 -6.80 -3.43
N ASP A 70 -10.11 -6.37 -2.67
CA ASP A 70 -11.49 -6.21 -3.16
C ASP A 70 -11.60 -5.17 -4.29
N LEU A 71 -10.72 -4.16 -4.29
CA LEU A 71 -10.59 -3.17 -5.36
C LEU A 71 -9.72 -3.62 -6.53
N MET A 72 -9.22 -4.87 -6.53
CA MET A 72 -8.26 -5.43 -7.48
C MET A 72 -6.92 -4.66 -7.57
N GLU A 73 -6.59 -3.86 -6.56
CA GLU A 73 -5.29 -3.17 -6.45
C GLU A 73 -4.24 -4.09 -5.81
N THR A 74 -3.91 -5.19 -6.50
CA THR A 74 -3.07 -6.31 -6.02
C THR A 74 -1.71 -5.85 -5.47
N ALA A 75 -1.03 -4.92 -6.15
CA ALA A 75 0.26 -4.39 -5.72
C ALA A 75 0.20 -3.63 -4.38
N LYS A 76 -0.86 -2.86 -4.14
CA LYS A 76 -1.07 -2.15 -2.87
C LYS A 76 -1.46 -3.11 -1.77
N SER A 77 -2.34 -4.07 -2.08
CA SER A 77 -2.73 -5.15 -1.16
C SER A 77 -1.51 -5.93 -0.66
N ARG A 78 -0.64 -6.38 -1.59
CA ARG A 78 0.62 -7.07 -1.28
C ARG A 78 1.53 -6.23 -0.39
N SER A 79 1.66 -4.94 -0.67
CA SER A 79 2.46 -4.01 0.14
C SER A 79 1.93 -3.90 1.57
N CYS A 80 0.61 -3.81 1.76
CA CYS A 80 -0.02 -3.79 3.09
C CYS A 80 0.26 -5.08 3.87
N TYR A 81 0.06 -6.25 3.25
CA TYR A 81 0.35 -7.54 3.91
C TYR A 81 1.83 -7.69 4.25
N ALA A 82 2.76 -7.27 3.37
CA ALA A 82 4.19 -7.32 3.64
C ALA A 82 4.58 -6.49 4.88
N TRP A 83 4.00 -5.30 5.04
CA TRP A 83 4.22 -4.47 6.22
C TRP A 83 3.61 -5.08 7.49
N ALA A 84 2.40 -5.64 7.40
CA ALA A 84 1.77 -6.35 8.51
C ALA A 84 2.67 -7.51 8.99
N ILE A 85 3.20 -8.32 8.06
CA ILE A 85 4.13 -9.43 8.37
C ILE A 85 5.39 -8.92 9.08
N LYS A 86 6.02 -7.85 8.58
CA LYS A 86 7.21 -7.27 9.21
C LYS A 86 6.97 -6.87 10.67
N LEU A 87 5.83 -6.24 10.95
CA LEU A 87 5.45 -5.85 12.31
C LEU A 87 5.21 -7.08 13.20
N ILE A 88 4.52 -8.10 12.68
CA ILE A 88 4.23 -9.34 13.42
C ILE A 88 5.51 -10.12 13.74
N LEU A 89 6.44 -10.22 12.79
CA LEU A 89 7.74 -10.86 13.01
C LEU A 89 8.54 -10.14 14.10
N ARG A 90 8.50 -8.81 14.12
CA ARG A 90 9.17 -8.02 15.16
C ARG A 90 8.52 -8.18 16.53
N MET A 91 7.19 -8.22 16.61
CA MET A 91 6.48 -8.54 17.86
C MET A 91 6.82 -9.95 18.37
N ARG A 92 6.94 -10.93 17.46
CA ARG A 92 7.26 -12.32 17.81
C ARG A 92 8.66 -12.47 18.44
N GLN A 93 9.63 -11.66 18.01
CA GLN A 93 10.96 -11.62 18.64
C GLN A 93 10.90 -11.15 20.09
N VAL A 94 9.96 -10.26 20.41
CA VAL A 94 9.76 -9.72 21.76
C VAL A 94 8.87 -10.66 22.60
N ASN A 95 7.84 -11.26 22.00
CA ASN A 95 6.90 -12.14 22.70
C ASN A 95 6.39 -13.28 21.79
N ASN A 96 6.98 -14.48 21.94
CA ASN A 96 6.83 -15.60 21.00
C ASN A 96 5.50 -16.36 21.04
N ARG A 97 4.65 -16.18 22.07
CA ARG A 97 3.47 -17.04 22.28
C ARG A 97 2.19 -16.52 21.64
N LEU A 98 2.02 -15.20 21.54
CA LEU A 98 0.71 -14.61 21.22
C LEU A 98 0.43 -14.43 19.71
N TYR A 99 1.46 -14.46 18.85
CA TYR A 99 1.36 -13.90 17.50
C TYR A 99 1.50 -14.92 16.36
N ARG A 100 1.53 -16.21 16.67
CA ARG A 100 1.67 -17.26 15.65
C ARG A 100 0.45 -17.30 14.72
N ASP A 101 -0.74 -17.30 15.29
CA ASP A 101 -1.98 -17.43 14.51
C ASP A 101 -2.22 -16.22 13.59
N ILE A 102 -1.88 -15.02 14.08
CA ILE A 102 -1.97 -13.78 13.29
C ILE A 102 -0.94 -13.82 12.14
N HIS A 103 0.29 -14.24 12.43
CA HIS A 103 1.33 -14.39 11.41
C HIS A 103 0.89 -15.32 10.27
N ASP A 104 0.43 -16.52 10.61
CA ASP A 104 0.12 -17.56 9.64
C ASP A 104 -1.08 -17.15 8.76
N ARG A 105 -2.08 -16.48 9.35
CA ARG A 105 -3.20 -15.89 8.60
C ARG A 105 -2.74 -14.83 7.60
N VAL A 106 -1.92 -13.87 8.03
CA VAL A 106 -1.47 -12.78 7.15
C VAL A 106 -0.52 -13.30 6.06
N MET A 107 0.31 -14.29 6.37
CA MET A 107 1.17 -14.94 5.37
C MET A 107 0.37 -15.64 4.27
N ALA A 108 -0.71 -16.34 4.61
CA ALA A 108 -1.59 -16.96 3.62
C ALA A 108 -2.23 -15.93 2.68
N LYS A 109 -2.65 -14.78 3.22
CA LYS A 109 -3.18 -13.66 2.43
C LYS A 109 -2.13 -13.05 1.52
N PHE A 110 -0.90 -12.87 2.02
CA PHE A 110 0.22 -12.36 1.22
C PHE A 110 0.51 -13.26 0.02
N GLN A 111 0.63 -14.58 0.24
CA GLN A 111 0.87 -15.55 -0.84
C GLN A 111 -0.26 -15.55 -1.88
N SER A 112 -1.51 -15.43 -1.42
CA SER A 112 -2.67 -15.34 -2.32
C SER A 112 -2.64 -14.07 -3.18
N ALA A 113 -2.26 -12.93 -2.60
CA ALA A 113 -2.11 -11.67 -3.34
C ALA A 113 -0.91 -11.67 -4.30
N GLU A 114 0.15 -12.41 -3.97
CA GLU A 114 1.32 -12.59 -4.83
C GLU A 114 0.97 -13.38 -6.10
N ILE A 115 0.27 -14.51 -5.95
CA ILE A 115 -0.25 -15.30 -7.09
C ILE A 115 -1.20 -14.47 -7.96
N ALA A 116 -2.09 -13.69 -7.33
CA ALA A 116 -3.03 -12.83 -8.07
C ALA A 116 -2.31 -11.75 -8.89
N SER A 117 -1.22 -11.18 -8.36
CA SER A 117 -0.39 -10.20 -9.06
C SER A 117 0.28 -10.79 -10.31
N GLU A 118 0.85 -12.00 -10.18
CA GLU A 118 1.51 -12.69 -11.30
C GLU A 118 0.51 -13.02 -12.42
N CYS A 119 -0.71 -13.47 -12.08
CA CYS A 119 -1.76 -13.70 -13.08
C CYS A 119 -2.18 -12.43 -13.81
N THR A 120 -2.29 -11.28 -13.13
CA THR A 120 -2.64 -10.01 -13.78
C THR A 120 -1.58 -9.53 -14.77
N GLU A 121 -0.29 -9.70 -14.44
CA GLU A 121 0.81 -9.32 -15.34
C GLU A 121 0.85 -10.20 -16.60
N GLU A 122 0.65 -11.51 -16.47
CA GLU A 122 0.57 -12.42 -17.62
C GLU A 122 -0.61 -12.10 -18.54
N GLN A 123 -1.75 -11.70 -17.97
CA GLN A 123 -2.95 -11.35 -18.74
C GLN A 123 -2.79 -10.04 -19.50
N ASP A 124 -2.12 -9.04 -18.90
CA ASP A 124 -1.82 -7.77 -19.54
C ASP A 124 -0.78 -7.91 -20.66
N GLU A 125 0.26 -8.73 -20.46
CA GLU A 125 1.21 -9.08 -21.52
C GLU A 125 0.51 -9.78 -22.70
N MET A 126 -0.38 -10.73 -22.41
CA MET A 126 -1.09 -11.49 -23.42
C MET A 126 -2.11 -10.62 -24.19
N ASN A 127 -2.73 -9.63 -23.53
CA ASN A 127 -3.60 -8.64 -24.17
C ASN A 127 -2.81 -7.65 -25.04
N ASN A 128 -1.63 -7.20 -24.60
CA ASN A 128 -0.76 -6.36 -25.42
C ASN A 128 -0.28 -7.10 -26.68
N ARG A 129 0.09 -8.39 -26.58
CA ARG A 129 0.46 -9.19 -27.76
C ARG A 129 -0.67 -9.38 -28.77
N LYS A 130 -1.93 -9.44 -28.32
CA LYS A 130 -3.10 -9.51 -29.23
C LYS A 130 -3.35 -8.19 -29.96
N ASN A 131 -3.04 -7.05 -29.34
CA ASN A 131 -3.15 -5.73 -29.94
C ASN A 131 -2.00 -5.43 -30.92
N GLU A 132 -0.90 -6.16 -30.85
CA GLU A 132 0.25 -6.04 -31.76
C GLU A 132 0.18 -6.94 -33.01
N ILE A 133 -0.85 -7.79 -33.16
CA ILE A 133 -1.03 -8.56 -34.42
C ILE A 133 -1.46 -7.57 -35.51
N PRO A 134 -0.59 -7.26 -36.51
CA PRO A 134 -0.96 -6.32 -37.55
C PRO A 134 -2.01 -6.97 -38.46
N SER A 135 -3.01 -6.17 -38.80
CA SER A 135 -4.03 -6.37 -39.83
C SER A 135 -3.43 -6.57 -41.24
N GLN A 136 -2.63 -7.63 -41.43
CA GLN A 136 -1.96 -7.97 -42.70
C GLN A 136 -2.62 -9.18 -43.41
N LEU A 137 -3.79 -9.64 -42.95
CA LEU A 137 -4.46 -10.83 -43.52
C LEU A 137 -5.83 -10.57 -44.15
N THR A 138 -6.19 -9.31 -44.40
CA THR A 138 -7.34 -8.96 -45.25
C THR A 138 -6.86 -8.05 -46.37
N ASN A 139 -6.29 -8.66 -47.43
CA ASN A 139 -6.33 -8.18 -48.82
C ASN A 139 -5.31 -8.96 -49.66
N ARG A 140 -5.61 -10.20 -50.05
CA ARG A 140 -5.00 -10.83 -51.24
C ARG A 140 -5.60 -12.22 -51.51
N HIS A 141 -6.69 -12.24 -52.28
CA HIS A 141 -7.24 -13.35 -53.10
C HIS A 141 -8.72 -13.00 -53.28
N THR A 142 -9.35 -12.88 -54.45
CA THR A 142 -9.17 -13.25 -55.86
C THR A 142 -10.28 -12.43 -56.60
N MET A 143 -10.35 -12.15 -57.91
CA MET A 143 -10.24 -12.96 -59.12
C MET A 143 -10.08 -12.05 -60.35
N ALA A 144 -9.42 -12.59 -61.36
CA ALA A 144 -9.44 -12.13 -62.73
C ALA A 144 -10.82 -12.39 -63.36
N GLU A 145 -11.35 -11.42 -64.11
CA GLU A 145 -12.37 -11.66 -65.14
C GLU A 145 -12.10 -10.81 -66.38
N SER A 146 -12.42 -11.44 -67.51
CA SER A 146 -11.98 -11.23 -68.89
C SER A 146 -12.65 -10.05 -69.61
N PRO A 147 -12.12 -9.59 -70.77
CA PRO A 147 -12.66 -8.45 -71.49
C PRO A 147 -13.92 -8.82 -72.29
N SER A 148 -15.03 -8.13 -72.03
CA SER A 148 -16.25 -8.24 -72.85
C SER A 148 -16.27 -7.18 -73.95
N LEU A 149 -16.38 -7.64 -75.21
CA LEU A 149 -16.66 -6.80 -76.37
C LEU A 149 -18.09 -6.27 -76.28
N THR A 150 -18.26 -4.95 -76.43
CA THR A 150 -19.56 -4.35 -76.80
C THR A 150 -19.40 -3.59 -78.11
N PRO A 151 -20.20 -3.86 -79.14
CA PRO A 151 -20.31 -3.02 -80.32
C PRO A 151 -21.27 -1.86 -80.01
N LYS A 152 -20.86 -0.61 -80.26
CA LYS A 152 -21.80 0.52 -80.30
C LYS A 152 -22.02 0.96 -81.74
N LEU A 153 -23.30 0.85 -82.09
CA LEU A 153 -23.96 1.21 -83.33
C LEU A 153 -23.68 2.65 -83.77
N ILE A 154 -23.60 2.78 -85.09
CA ILE A 154 -23.65 4.01 -85.87
C ILE A 154 -25.04 4.66 -85.75
N THR A 155 -25.05 5.93 -85.37
CA THR A 155 -26.04 6.97 -85.72
C THR A 155 -25.23 8.26 -85.75
N GLY A 156 -25.05 8.99 -86.84
CA GLY A 156 -26.07 9.48 -87.77
C GLY A 156 -26.29 10.97 -87.46
N THR A 157 -25.82 11.82 -88.39
CA THR A 157 -26.23 13.22 -88.68
C THR A 157 -25.94 14.34 -87.67
N ASP A 158 -25.06 15.28 -88.06
CA ASP A 158 -25.35 16.72 -88.33
C ASP A 158 -24.02 17.51 -88.44
N PHE A 159 -23.57 17.90 -89.64
CA PHE A 159 -23.80 19.21 -90.30
C PHE A 159 -23.54 20.44 -89.41
N LEU A 160 -22.43 21.18 -89.65
CA LEU A 160 -22.43 22.55 -90.20
C LEU A 160 -21.04 23.23 -90.11
N LEU A 161 -20.65 23.80 -91.27
CA LEU A 161 -19.74 24.93 -91.57
C LEU A 161 -18.24 24.81 -91.27
#